data_AF-A0A2W5Z0S1-F1
#
_entry.id   AF-A0A2W5Z0S1-F1
#
_cell.length_a   1.000
_cell.length_b   1.000
_cell.length_c   1.000
_cell.angle_alpha   90.00
_cell.angle_beta   90.00
_cell.angle_gamma   90.00
#
_symmetry.space_group_name_H-M   'P 1'
#
loop_
_entity.id
_entity.type
_entity.pdbx_description
1 polymer ?
#
loop_
_entity_poly.entity_id
_entity_poly.type
_entity_poly.pdbx_seq_one_letter_code
_entity_poly.pdbx_strand_id
1 'polypeptide(L)'
;MQANDSRALEQLAAPDPAKARALGDLWLRHMRAGDFESAWKVSDEVLRLRRGRDCANLPRHLQWVWKGEPLEGKRVLIRCYHGLGDTVQFIRYAPMVKRIAAHVTVWAQPELLPLLQTMRAAFDELLPLHGGAPDCEFEVDVELMELPHLFRSTVAAIPANVPYFHLSRAEVEHDDKLNVGLVWAAGEWDERRSIPFDLVRELGDVGGVRWHILQRGPALADWNGDFGVNSGSDDVLEAARTIAGLDLLISIDSLPPHLGGALGVPTWTLLHSDPDWRWMSGRDDSQWYPTMRLFRQRHPGDWQSVIDAVTAQLKCRLQAGRRLA
;
A
#
# COMPACT_ATOMS: atom_id res chain seq x y z
N MET A 1 10.00 20.99 2.90
CA MET A 1 9.15 20.80 4.09
C MET A 1 9.06 19.31 4.32
N GLN A 2 9.67 18.80 5.39
CA GLN A 2 10.04 17.39 5.56
C GLN A 2 8.85 16.45 5.41
N ALA A 3 8.91 15.63 4.35
CA ALA A 3 8.18 14.38 4.31
C ALA A 3 8.67 13.54 5.50
N ASN A 4 7.76 13.11 6.34
CA ASN A 4 7.93 11.98 7.22
C ASN A 4 6.51 11.53 7.54
N ASP A 5 6.33 10.22 7.66
CA ASP A 5 5.12 9.55 8.11
C ASP A 5 4.58 10.05 9.47
N SER A 6 5.24 11.04 10.08
CA SER A 6 4.80 11.83 11.22
C SER A 6 3.51 12.62 11.01
N ARG A 7 3.03 12.85 9.77
CA ARG A 7 1.75 13.58 9.57
C ARG A 7 0.50 12.75 9.83
N ALA A 8 0.56 11.42 9.77
CA ALA A 8 -0.53 10.58 10.28
C ALA A 8 -0.64 10.68 11.82
N LEU A 9 0.45 11.08 12.48
CA LEU A 9 0.63 11.02 13.94
C LEU A 9 0.54 12.40 14.63
N GLU A 10 0.60 13.50 13.87
CA GLU A 10 0.35 14.85 14.39
C GLU A 10 -1.09 15.07 14.88
N GLN A 11 -2.01 14.14 14.64
CA GLN A 11 -3.44 14.29 14.96
C GLN A 11 -4.06 13.08 15.66
N LEU A 12 -3.31 12.52 16.60
CA LEU A 12 -3.96 11.94 17.77
C LEU A 12 -4.48 13.14 18.57
N ALA A 13 -5.77 13.48 18.46
CA ALA A 13 -6.38 14.62 19.15
C ALA A 13 -6.37 14.47 20.69
N ALA A 14 -5.17 14.44 21.27
CA ALA A 14 -4.93 14.70 22.67
C ALA A 14 -5.20 16.20 22.91
N PRO A 15 -5.65 16.59 24.11
CA PRO A 15 -5.86 18.00 24.43
C PRO A 15 -4.56 18.82 24.40
N ASP A 16 -3.41 18.13 24.44
CA ASP A 16 -2.08 18.68 24.40
C ASP A 16 -1.33 18.13 23.15
N PRO A 17 -0.89 19.00 22.22
CA PRO A 17 -0.09 18.62 21.05
C PRO A 17 1.20 17.86 21.40
N ALA A 18 1.84 18.13 22.54
CA ALA A 18 3.03 17.40 22.97
C ALA A 18 2.68 15.95 23.31
N LYS A 19 1.57 15.73 24.02
CA LYS A 19 1.04 14.40 24.30
C LYS A 19 0.64 13.66 23.02
N ALA A 20 -0.01 14.34 22.07
CA ALA A 20 -0.37 13.78 20.77
C ALA A 20 0.87 13.23 20.04
N ARG A 21 1.91 14.07 19.92
CA ARG A 21 3.19 13.70 19.30
C ARG A 21 3.85 12.51 20.02
N ALA A 22 3.90 12.53 21.35
CA ALA A 22 4.52 11.46 22.12
C ALA A 22 3.82 10.11 21.94
N LEU A 23 2.48 10.09 21.92
CA LEU A 23 1.71 8.87 21.60
C LEU A 23 1.95 8.43 20.15
N GLY A 24 2.06 9.39 19.23
CA GLY A 24 2.34 9.12 17.83
C GLY A 24 3.69 8.42 17.63
N ASP A 25 4.74 8.99 18.21
CA ASP A 25 6.10 8.44 18.17
C ASP A 25 6.18 7.06 18.84
N LEU A 26 5.42 6.84 19.93
CA LEU A 26 5.33 5.54 20.59
C LEU A 26 4.63 4.50 19.70
N TRP A 27 3.50 4.86 19.10
CA TRP A 27 2.76 3.99 18.17
C TRP A 27 3.65 3.59 16.99
N LEU A 28 4.34 4.56 16.38
CA LEU A 28 5.22 4.34 15.24
C LEU A 28 6.35 3.37 15.57
N ARG A 29 6.97 3.51 16.74
CA ARG A 29 8.02 2.60 17.21
C ARG A 29 7.50 1.18 17.35
N HIS A 30 6.32 0.98 17.95
CA HIS A 30 5.73 -0.35 18.08
C HIS A 30 5.38 -0.97 16.72
N MET A 31 4.76 -0.21 15.84
CA MET A 31 4.40 -0.68 14.49
C MET A 31 5.64 -1.05 13.67
N ARG A 32 6.68 -0.21 13.70
CA ARG A 32 7.96 -0.50 13.03
C ARG A 32 8.67 -1.72 13.62
N ALA A 33 8.51 -1.99 14.91
CA ALA A 33 9.04 -3.19 15.56
C ALA A 33 8.20 -4.46 15.30
N GLY A 34 7.02 -4.34 14.68
CA GLY A 34 6.06 -5.44 14.54
C GLY A 34 5.29 -5.79 15.83
N ASP A 35 5.38 -4.95 16.86
CA ASP A 35 4.65 -5.09 18.12
C ASP A 35 3.28 -4.42 18.04
N PHE A 36 2.40 -5.01 17.20
CA PHE A 36 1.08 -4.44 16.93
C PHE A 36 0.21 -4.39 18.18
N GLU A 37 0.34 -5.36 19.10
CA GLU A 37 -0.43 -5.38 20.34
C GLU A 37 -0.15 -4.15 21.21
N SER A 38 1.11 -3.74 21.35
CA SER A 38 1.43 -2.50 22.07
C SER A 38 1.01 -1.26 21.31
N ALA A 39 1.11 -1.25 19.96
CA ALA A 39 0.59 -0.16 19.15
C ALA A 39 -0.93 0.02 19.38
N TRP A 40 -1.69 -1.07 19.47
CA TRP A 40 -3.14 -1.02 19.72
C TRP A 40 -3.51 -0.49 21.09
N LYS A 41 -2.68 -0.71 22.12
CA LYS A 41 -2.86 -0.07 23.43
C LYS A 41 -2.74 1.46 23.33
N VAL A 42 -1.81 1.94 22.50
CA VAL A 42 -1.70 3.38 22.20
C VAL A 42 -2.94 3.86 21.45
N SER A 43 -3.40 3.13 20.43
CA SER A 43 -4.63 3.44 19.71
C SER A 43 -5.87 3.49 20.62
N ASP A 44 -5.95 2.63 21.63
CA ASP A 44 -7.03 2.67 22.64
C ASP A 44 -6.99 3.94 23.49
N GLU A 45 -5.80 4.38 23.92
CA GLU A 45 -5.66 5.63 24.64
C GLU A 45 -6.09 6.82 23.76
N VAL A 46 -5.70 6.81 22.49
CA VAL A 46 -6.07 7.84 21.51
C VAL A 46 -7.59 7.88 21.31
N LEU A 47 -8.21 6.71 21.14
CA LEU A 47 -9.66 6.59 21.00
C LEU A 47 -10.38 7.16 22.23
N ARG A 48 -9.87 6.90 23.44
CA ARG A 48 -10.41 7.48 24.68
C ARG A 48 -10.24 9.00 24.73
N LEU A 49 -9.11 9.53 24.26
CA LEU A 49 -8.85 10.98 24.23
C LEU A 49 -9.74 11.71 23.22
N ARG A 50 -10.13 11.05 22.13
CA ARG A 50 -11.02 11.58 21.07
C ARG A 50 -12.50 11.63 21.48
N ARG A 51 -12.92 10.90 22.53
CA ARG A 51 -14.32 10.86 22.97
C ARG A 51 -14.89 12.26 23.22
N GLY A 52 -16.05 12.54 22.61
CA GLY A 52 -16.73 13.82 22.74
C GLY A 52 -16.10 14.98 21.94
N ARG A 53 -15.11 14.70 21.08
CA ARG A 53 -14.52 15.69 20.17
C ARG A 53 -15.02 15.49 18.76
N ASP A 54 -15.11 16.61 18.06
CA ASP A 54 -15.43 16.65 16.64
C ASP A 54 -14.15 16.90 15.81
N CYS A 55 -14.11 16.27 14.64
CA CYS A 55 -13.07 16.42 13.64
C CYS A 55 -13.62 16.74 12.26
N ALA A 56 -14.93 16.99 12.11
CA ALA A 56 -15.57 17.19 10.81
C ALA A 56 -14.96 18.35 9.99
N ASN A 57 -14.38 19.34 10.66
CA ASN A 57 -13.70 20.48 10.03
C ASN A 57 -12.28 20.19 9.54
N LEU A 58 -11.71 19.02 9.89
CA LEU A 58 -10.38 18.63 9.44
C LEU A 58 -10.46 18.12 7.99
N PRO A 59 -9.37 18.23 7.21
CA PRO A 59 -9.23 17.48 5.97
C PRO A 59 -9.54 15.99 6.19
N ARG A 60 -10.17 15.31 5.23
CA ARG A 60 -10.64 13.92 5.42
C ARG A 60 -9.59 12.93 5.87
N HIS A 61 -8.38 13.01 5.30
CA HIS A 61 -7.25 12.16 5.67
C HIS A 61 -6.74 12.42 7.12
N LEU A 62 -7.35 13.35 7.84
CA LEU A 62 -7.08 13.68 9.23
C LEU A 62 -8.31 13.42 10.13
N GLN A 63 -9.45 13.05 9.56
CA GLN A 63 -10.66 12.75 10.32
C GLN A 63 -10.57 11.35 10.93
N TRP A 64 -11.08 11.20 12.15
CA TRP A 64 -11.32 9.91 12.80
C TRP A 64 -12.83 9.72 12.93
N VAL A 65 -13.35 8.62 12.41
CA VAL A 65 -14.82 8.43 12.37
C VAL A 65 -15.29 7.38 13.36
N TRP A 66 -14.51 6.31 13.56
CA TRP A 66 -14.88 5.25 14.49
C TRP A 66 -14.68 5.71 15.94
N LYS A 67 -15.68 5.46 16.79
CA LYS A 67 -15.66 5.87 18.22
C LYS A 67 -15.55 4.67 19.15
N GLY A 68 -15.29 3.49 18.60
CA GLY A 68 -15.17 2.24 19.36
C GLY A 68 -16.45 1.40 19.39
N GLU A 69 -17.46 1.75 18.59
CA GLU A 69 -18.71 1.01 18.51
C GLU A 69 -18.53 -0.38 17.89
N PRO A 70 -19.29 -1.40 18.34
CA PRO A 70 -19.29 -2.71 17.71
C PRO A 70 -19.91 -2.66 16.31
N LEU A 71 -19.39 -3.49 15.40
CA LEU A 71 -19.91 -3.62 14.03
C LEU A 71 -20.97 -4.72 13.87
N GLU A 72 -21.11 -5.60 14.87
CA GLU A 72 -21.93 -6.81 14.76
C GLU A 72 -23.41 -6.48 14.56
N GLY A 73 -24.00 -7.03 13.51
CA GLY A 73 -25.40 -6.81 13.13
C GLY A 73 -25.72 -5.39 12.66
N LYS A 74 -24.71 -4.53 12.44
CA LYS A 74 -24.90 -3.13 12.05
C LYS A 74 -24.82 -2.91 10.54
N ARG A 75 -25.44 -1.84 10.06
CA ARG A 75 -25.14 -1.23 8.76
C ARG A 75 -23.85 -0.42 8.86
N VAL A 76 -22.77 -0.94 8.31
CA VAL A 76 -21.42 -0.37 8.43
C VAL A 76 -21.02 0.36 7.16
N LEU A 77 -20.55 1.60 7.31
CA LEU A 77 -19.90 2.37 6.26
C LEU A 77 -18.38 2.34 6.45
N ILE A 78 -17.66 1.73 5.51
CA ILE A 78 -16.19 1.77 5.46
C ILE A 78 -15.79 2.98 4.61
N ARG A 79 -14.99 3.88 5.18
CA ARG A 79 -14.53 5.11 4.52
C ARG A 79 -13.07 4.99 4.12
N CYS A 80 -12.74 5.28 2.86
CA CYS A 80 -11.37 5.24 2.36
C CYS A 80 -10.84 6.67 2.17
N TYR A 81 -10.31 7.28 3.24
CA TYR A 81 -9.96 8.71 3.24
C TYR A 81 -8.51 9.03 2.86
N HIS A 82 -7.64 8.02 2.83
CA HIS A 82 -6.22 8.17 2.58
C HIS A 82 -5.84 7.93 1.10
N GLY A 83 -4.59 7.55 0.84
CA GLY A 83 -4.08 7.34 -0.52
C GLY A 83 -4.67 6.08 -1.18
N LEU A 84 -4.54 5.99 -2.50
CA LEU A 84 -5.01 4.82 -3.25
C LEU A 84 -4.34 3.53 -2.77
N GLY A 85 -3.04 3.60 -2.42
CA GLY A 85 -2.27 2.47 -1.87
C GLY A 85 -2.81 2.00 -0.52
N ASP A 86 -3.23 2.93 0.35
CA ASP A 86 -3.88 2.60 1.62
C ASP A 86 -5.19 1.85 1.37
N THR A 87 -6.03 2.33 0.44
CA THR A 87 -7.26 1.65 0.08
C THR A 87 -6.99 0.22 -0.41
N VAL A 88 -6.08 0.07 -1.38
CA VAL A 88 -5.67 -1.24 -1.93
C VAL A 88 -5.15 -2.16 -0.83
N GLN A 89 -4.38 -1.65 0.12
CA GLN A 89 -3.85 -2.46 1.21
C GLN A 89 -4.93 -2.86 2.20
N PHE A 90 -5.69 -1.93 2.78
CA PHE A 90 -6.55 -2.24 3.93
C PHE A 90 -7.94 -2.76 3.57
N ILE A 91 -8.36 -2.67 2.29
CA ILE A 91 -9.63 -3.28 1.86
C ILE A 91 -9.66 -4.81 2.08
N ARG A 92 -8.51 -5.45 2.28
CA ARG A 92 -8.38 -6.84 2.74
C ARG A 92 -9.17 -7.17 4.00
N TYR A 93 -9.53 -6.18 4.82
CA TYR A 93 -10.34 -6.37 6.03
C TYR A 93 -11.86 -6.31 5.76
N ALA A 94 -12.30 -5.83 4.59
CA ALA A 94 -13.72 -5.76 4.25
C ALA A 94 -14.44 -7.13 4.35
N PRO A 95 -13.86 -8.27 3.89
CA PRO A 95 -14.47 -9.58 4.10
C PRO A 95 -14.65 -9.94 5.59
N MET A 96 -13.77 -9.47 6.47
CA MET A 96 -13.90 -9.70 7.91
C MET A 96 -15.06 -8.89 8.49
N VAL A 97 -15.24 -7.63 8.07
CA VAL A 97 -16.39 -6.80 8.43
C VAL A 97 -17.69 -7.42 7.91
N LYS A 98 -17.69 -7.90 6.66
CA LYS A 98 -18.85 -8.53 6.01
C LYS A 98 -19.37 -9.78 6.74
N ARG A 99 -18.50 -10.48 7.48
CA ARG A 99 -18.90 -11.65 8.29
C ARG A 99 -19.67 -11.30 9.56
N ILE A 100 -19.51 -10.08 10.07
CA ILE A 100 -20.11 -9.67 11.36
C ILE A 100 -21.19 -8.59 11.18
N ALA A 101 -21.08 -7.73 10.17
CA ALA A 101 -22.04 -6.67 9.89
C ALA A 101 -23.31 -7.20 9.18
N ALA A 102 -24.43 -6.51 9.38
CA ALA A 102 -25.66 -6.80 8.63
C ALA A 102 -25.60 -6.28 7.19
N HIS A 103 -24.88 -5.17 6.97
CA HIS A 103 -24.65 -4.58 5.65
C HIS A 103 -23.32 -3.84 5.65
N VAL A 104 -22.56 -3.92 4.54
CA VAL A 104 -21.29 -3.22 4.38
C VAL A 104 -21.34 -2.37 3.11
N THR A 105 -21.26 -1.05 3.29
CA THR A 105 -21.06 -0.09 2.20
C THR A 105 -19.61 0.38 2.23
N VAL A 106 -18.91 0.32 1.11
CA VAL A 106 -17.56 0.88 0.95
C VAL A 106 -17.66 2.21 0.19
N TRP A 107 -17.11 3.27 0.76
CA TRP A 107 -17.06 4.59 0.14
C TRP A 107 -15.61 4.95 -0.21
N ALA A 108 -15.27 4.82 -1.50
CA ALA A 108 -13.90 4.80 -1.98
C ALA A 108 -13.65 5.72 -3.18
N GLN A 109 -12.38 6.07 -3.39
CA GLN A 109 -11.94 6.96 -4.46
C GLN A 109 -12.44 6.46 -5.84
N PRO A 110 -13.02 7.33 -6.70
CA PRO A 110 -13.57 6.99 -8.02
C PRO A 110 -12.69 6.07 -8.87
N GLU A 111 -11.39 6.33 -8.86
CA GLU A 111 -10.35 5.64 -9.62
C GLU A 111 -10.20 4.16 -9.21
N LEU A 112 -10.62 3.80 -8.01
CA LEU A 112 -10.53 2.44 -7.49
C LEU A 112 -11.80 1.62 -7.67
N LEU A 113 -12.95 2.22 -8.01
CA LEU A 113 -14.20 1.45 -8.10
C LEU A 113 -14.11 0.25 -9.05
N PRO A 114 -13.57 0.39 -10.29
CA PRO A 114 -13.47 -0.75 -11.20
C PRO A 114 -12.63 -1.89 -10.63
N LEU A 115 -11.53 -1.57 -9.92
CA LEU A 115 -10.70 -2.58 -9.24
C LEU A 115 -11.43 -3.21 -8.05
N LEU A 116 -12.05 -2.41 -7.18
CA LEU A 116 -12.80 -2.90 -6.02
C LEU A 116 -13.99 -3.79 -6.43
N GLN A 117 -14.59 -3.54 -7.60
CA GLN A 117 -15.62 -4.40 -8.17
C GLN A 117 -15.17 -5.85 -8.36
N THR A 118 -13.86 -6.09 -8.56
CA THR A 118 -13.29 -7.43 -8.74
C THR A 118 -13.27 -8.27 -7.45
N MET A 119 -13.57 -7.65 -6.30
CA MET A 119 -13.73 -8.31 -5.01
C MET A 119 -15.13 -8.13 -4.42
N ARG A 120 -16.16 -7.98 -5.28
CA ARG A 120 -17.52 -7.57 -4.86
C ARG A 120 -18.16 -8.45 -3.78
N ALA A 121 -17.75 -9.71 -3.61
CA ALA A 121 -18.24 -10.55 -2.52
C ALA A 121 -17.82 -10.05 -1.12
N ALA A 122 -16.87 -9.12 -1.02
CA ALA A 122 -16.35 -8.60 0.24
C ALA A 122 -17.22 -7.51 0.90
N PHE A 123 -18.22 -6.97 0.21
CA PHE A 123 -19.11 -5.91 0.69
C PHE A 123 -20.42 -5.87 -0.12
N ASP A 124 -21.47 -5.29 0.42
CA ASP A 124 -22.79 -5.24 -0.23
C ASP A 124 -22.87 -4.13 -1.27
N GLU A 125 -22.30 -2.98 -0.94
CA GLU A 125 -22.42 -1.75 -1.69
C GLU A 125 -21.07 -1.05 -1.85
N LEU A 126 -20.90 -0.38 -2.98
CA LEU A 126 -19.71 0.40 -3.31
C LEU A 126 -20.16 1.73 -3.87
N LEU A 127 -19.72 2.82 -3.25
CA LEU A 127 -20.07 4.19 -3.59
C LEU A 127 -18.82 5.01 -3.91
N PRO A 128 -18.90 5.93 -4.89
CA PRO A 128 -17.81 6.84 -5.19
C PRO A 128 -17.65 7.90 -4.10
N LEU A 129 -16.43 8.11 -3.63
CA LEU A 129 -16.07 9.18 -2.72
C LEU A 129 -16.15 10.52 -3.44
N HIS A 130 -16.93 11.46 -2.89
CA HIS A 130 -17.08 12.83 -3.37
C HIS A 130 -17.04 13.79 -2.18
N GLY A 131 -16.91 15.10 -2.40
CA GLY A 131 -16.72 16.12 -1.35
C GLY A 131 -17.88 16.32 -0.34
N GLY A 132 -19.02 15.66 -0.53
CA GLY A 132 -20.22 15.80 0.31
C GLY A 132 -20.28 14.84 1.50
N ALA A 133 -21.48 14.69 2.07
CA ALA A 133 -21.81 13.61 2.99
C ALA A 133 -22.01 12.29 2.20
N PRO A 134 -21.82 11.11 2.81
CA PRO A 134 -22.08 9.85 2.13
C PRO A 134 -23.58 9.72 1.78
N ASP A 135 -23.86 9.32 0.54
CA ASP A 135 -25.22 9.13 0.03
C ASP A 135 -25.80 7.75 0.42
N CYS A 136 -25.66 7.35 1.69
CA CYS A 136 -26.18 6.08 2.20
C CYS A 136 -26.54 6.13 3.68
N GLU A 137 -27.43 5.24 4.10
CA GLU A 137 -27.77 5.02 5.51
C GLU A 137 -26.80 4.04 6.16
N PHE A 138 -26.21 4.45 7.30
CA PHE A 138 -25.33 3.64 8.13
C PHE A 138 -25.61 3.89 9.62
N GLU A 139 -25.34 2.88 10.44
CA GLU A 139 -25.44 2.97 11.90
C GLU A 139 -24.07 3.24 12.55
N VAL A 140 -23.01 2.71 11.94
CA VAL A 140 -21.61 2.86 12.37
C VAL A 140 -20.75 3.08 11.15
N ASP A 141 -19.79 3.98 11.25
CA ASP A 141 -18.74 4.17 10.25
C ASP A 141 -17.35 3.92 10.83
N VAL A 142 -16.44 3.52 9.95
CA VAL A 142 -15.06 3.22 10.29
C VAL A 142 -14.15 3.65 9.15
N GLU A 143 -13.03 4.29 9.47
CA GLU A 143 -12.00 4.57 8.48
C GLU A 143 -11.24 3.27 8.20
N LEU A 144 -10.93 3.02 6.93
CA LEU A 144 -10.38 1.74 6.48
C LEU A 144 -9.07 1.33 7.22
N MET A 145 -8.20 2.28 7.56
CA MET A 145 -6.96 2.06 8.31
C MET A 145 -7.17 1.86 9.81
N GLU A 146 -8.39 2.06 10.33
CA GLU A 146 -8.77 1.70 11.70
C GLU A 146 -9.11 0.20 11.83
N LEU A 147 -9.38 -0.50 10.72
CA LEU A 147 -9.78 -1.91 10.73
C LEU A 147 -8.73 -2.86 11.36
N PRO A 148 -7.41 -2.73 11.11
CA PRO A 148 -6.42 -3.55 11.81
C PRO A 148 -6.47 -3.39 13.34
N HIS A 149 -6.70 -2.17 13.84
CA HIS A 149 -6.86 -1.91 15.27
C HIS A 149 -8.17 -2.52 15.80
N LEU A 150 -9.27 -2.34 15.07
CA LEU A 150 -10.58 -2.90 15.41
C LEU A 150 -10.52 -4.43 15.54
N PHE A 151 -9.88 -5.11 14.59
CA PHE A 151 -9.68 -6.56 14.61
C PHE A 151 -8.51 -7.04 15.48
N ARG A 152 -7.80 -6.12 16.15
CA ARG A 152 -6.64 -6.42 16.99
C ARG A 152 -5.59 -7.27 16.26
N SER A 153 -5.36 -6.96 14.99
CA SER A 153 -4.45 -7.74 14.16
C SER A 153 -3.06 -7.78 14.78
N THR A 154 -2.53 -8.99 14.96
CA THR A 154 -1.10 -9.20 15.19
C THR A 154 -0.42 -9.47 13.87
N VAL A 155 0.92 -9.45 13.83
CA VAL A 155 1.69 -9.84 12.63
C VAL A 155 1.24 -11.20 12.08
N ALA A 156 0.96 -12.16 12.96
CA ALA A 156 0.52 -13.51 12.60
C ALA A 156 -0.95 -13.58 12.14
N ALA A 157 -1.77 -12.57 12.45
CA ALA A 157 -3.21 -12.55 12.18
C ALA A 157 -3.62 -11.56 11.07
N ILE A 158 -2.66 -10.93 10.40
CA ILE A 158 -2.93 -10.12 9.21
C ILE A 158 -3.60 -11.02 8.17
N PRO A 159 -4.74 -10.62 7.55
CA PRO A 159 -5.31 -11.35 6.43
C PRO A 159 -4.41 -11.18 5.20
N ALA A 160 -3.41 -12.05 5.08
CA ALA A 160 -2.37 -12.00 4.06
C ALA A 160 -2.63 -12.91 2.86
N ASN A 161 -3.84 -13.50 2.77
CA ASN A 161 -4.24 -14.33 1.63
C ASN A 161 -4.34 -13.49 0.36
N VAL A 162 -3.60 -13.90 -0.67
CA VAL A 162 -3.54 -13.23 -1.98
C VAL A 162 -3.71 -14.28 -3.10
N PRO A 163 -4.30 -13.92 -4.26
CA PRO A 163 -4.87 -12.61 -4.57
C PRO A 163 -6.20 -12.36 -3.85
N TYR A 164 -6.50 -11.10 -3.55
CA TYR A 164 -7.84 -10.66 -3.12
C TYR A 164 -8.56 -9.76 -4.13
N PHE A 165 -7.91 -9.44 -5.26
CA PHE A 165 -8.55 -8.91 -6.46
C PHE A 165 -8.57 -9.98 -7.55
N HIS A 166 -9.73 -10.20 -8.17
CA HIS A 166 -9.91 -11.26 -9.16
C HIS A 166 -10.22 -10.66 -10.54
N LEU A 167 -9.17 -10.51 -11.35
CA LEU A 167 -9.24 -9.87 -12.67
C LEU A 167 -8.56 -10.72 -13.75
N SER A 168 -8.90 -10.45 -15.01
CA SER A 168 -8.16 -10.97 -16.17
C SER A 168 -6.82 -10.25 -16.29
N ARG A 169 -5.71 -11.00 -16.31
CA ARG A 169 -4.38 -10.44 -16.59
C ARG A 169 -4.23 -10.02 -18.04
N ALA A 170 -3.42 -9.01 -18.30
CA ALA A 170 -2.99 -8.65 -19.64
C ALA A 170 -2.16 -9.78 -20.25
N GLU A 171 -2.25 -9.96 -21.58
CA GLU A 171 -1.38 -10.89 -22.28
C GLU A 171 0.03 -10.31 -22.37
N VAL A 172 1.01 -11.05 -21.86
CA VAL A 172 2.43 -10.79 -22.10
C VAL A 172 3.04 -12.01 -22.77
N GLU A 173 4.01 -11.77 -23.64
CA GLU A 173 4.78 -12.86 -24.24
C GLU A 173 5.60 -13.55 -23.15
N HIS A 174 5.27 -14.81 -22.88
CA HIS A 174 6.11 -15.66 -22.04
C HIS A 174 7.01 -16.50 -22.95
N ASP A 175 8.24 -16.02 -23.12
CA ASP A 175 9.35 -16.72 -23.79
C ASP A 175 10.46 -17.01 -22.78
N ASP A 176 11.71 -17.18 -23.24
CA ASP A 176 12.86 -17.42 -22.37
C ASP A 176 13.27 -16.18 -21.52
N LYS A 177 12.54 -15.06 -21.62
CA LYS A 177 12.79 -13.83 -20.85
C LYS A 177 11.80 -13.69 -19.69
N LEU A 178 12.30 -13.15 -18.59
CA LEU A 178 11.48 -12.76 -17.44
C LEU A 178 10.78 -11.43 -17.72
N ASN A 179 9.45 -11.37 -17.63
CA ASN A 179 8.68 -10.14 -17.77
C ASN A 179 8.69 -9.36 -16.44
N VAL A 180 9.36 -8.21 -16.41
CA VAL A 180 9.60 -7.42 -15.19
C VAL A 180 9.06 -6.01 -15.32
N GLY A 181 8.16 -5.63 -14.43
CA GLY A 181 7.62 -4.26 -14.33
C GLY A 181 8.55 -3.35 -13.54
N LEU A 182 8.67 -2.08 -13.93
CA LEU A 182 9.53 -1.09 -13.28
C LEU A 182 8.81 0.24 -13.01
N VAL A 183 8.94 0.73 -11.77
CA VAL A 183 8.54 2.08 -11.32
C VAL A 183 9.64 2.60 -10.38
N TRP A 184 10.13 3.82 -10.60
CA TRP A 184 11.30 4.35 -9.87
C TRP A 184 11.05 5.66 -9.14
N ALA A 185 9.95 6.36 -9.45
CA ALA A 185 9.67 7.67 -8.90
C ALA A 185 8.28 7.77 -8.31
N ALA A 186 8.21 8.37 -7.13
CA ALA A 186 6.97 8.71 -6.45
C ALA A 186 6.40 10.00 -7.06
N GLY A 187 5.13 10.26 -6.79
CA GLY A 187 4.56 11.59 -7.01
C GLY A 187 5.16 12.63 -6.05
N GLU A 188 4.66 13.87 -6.15
CA GLU A 188 5.18 15.07 -5.46
C GLU A 188 5.12 15.02 -3.92
N TRP A 189 4.51 13.99 -3.33
CA TRP A 189 4.30 13.89 -1.88
C TRP A 189 5.57 13.58 -1.09
N ASP A 190 6.46 12.74 -1.62
CA ASP A 190 7.75 12.46 -0.97
C ASP A 190 8.77 11.96 -2.00
N GLU A 191 9.53 12.91 -2.53
CA GLU A 191 10.58 12.70 -3.52
C GLU A 191 11.74 11.84 -2.98
N ARG A 192 11.90 11.70 -1.65
CA ARG A 192 12.99 10.89 -1.07
C ARG A 192 12.83 9.41 -1.38
N ARG A 193 11.62 8.97 -1.75
CA ARG A 193 11.31 7.61 -2.19
C ARG A 193 11.68 7.37 -3.66
N SER A 194 11.91 8.44 -4.42
CA SER A 194 12.29 8.35 -5.83
C SER A 194 13.76 8.02 -5.99
N ILE A 195 14.06 7.20 -6.99
CA ILE A 195 15.41 6.83 -7.41
C ILE A 195 15.72 7.59 -8.71
N PRO A 196 16.87 8.26 -8.83
CA PRO A 196 17.30 8.87 -10.08
C PRO A 196 17.28 7.86 -11.25
N PHE A 197 16.77 8.28 -12.41
CA PHE A 197 16.61 7.38 -13.56
C PHE A 197 17.94 6.75 -14.00
N ASP A 198 19.04 7.49 -13.95
CA ASP A 198 20.38 6.99 -14.32
C ASP A 198 20.81 5.75 -13.53
N LEU A 199 20.38 5.63 -12.27
CA LEU A 199 20.67 4.47 -11.43
C LEU A 199 19.81 3.27 -11.83
N VAL A 200 18.50 3.47 -12.02
CA VAL A 200 17.62 2.36 -12.43
C VAL A 200 17.86 1.91 -13.87
N ARG A 201 18.45 2.77 -14.72
CA ARG A 201 18.87 2.43 -16.08
C ARG A 201 19.87 1.26 -16.09
N GLU A 202 20.70 1.12 -15.06
CA GLU A 202 21.67 0.02 -14.93
C GLU A 202 20.98 -1.36 -14.87
N LEU A 203 19.71 -1.43 -14.44
CA LEU A 203 18.93 -2.66 -14.49
C LEU A 203 18.68 -3.13 -15.93
N GLY A 204 18.66 -2.20 -16.89
CA GLY A 204 18.52 -2.48 -18.33
C GLY A 204 19.67 -3.35 -18.88
N ASP A 205 20.83 -3.33 -18.25
CA ASP A 205 22.01 -4.11 -18.67
C ASP A 205 21.91 -5.60 -18.27
N VAL A 206 20.88 -5.98 -17.48
CA VAL A 206 20.62 -7.37 -17.09
C VAL A 206 19.93 -8.12 -18.22
N GLY A 207 20.70 -8.88 -19.00
CA GLY A 207 20.18 -9.74 -20.07
C GLY A 207 19.24 -10.85 -19.56
N GLY A 208 18.29 -11.26 -20.42
CA GLY A 208 17.27 -12.27 -20.09
C GLY A 208 16.01 -11.69 -19.44
N VAL A 209 15.83 -10.37 -19.47
CA VAL A 209 14.67 -9.66 -18.93
C VAL A 209 13.95 -8.90 -20.04
N ARG A 210 12.63 -8.98 -20.07
CA ARG A 210 11.75 -8.08 -20.84
C ARG A 210 11.21 -7.05 -19.85
N TRP A 211 11.67 -5.80 -19.99
CA TRP A 211 11.29 -4.72 -19.10
C TRP A 211 9.98 -4.06 -19.55
N HIS A 212 9.03 -3.93 -18.62
CA HIS A 212 7.78 -3.20 -18.77
C HIS A 212 7.85 -1.92 -17.92
N ILE A 213 7.95 -0.77 -18.58
CA ILE A 213 8.00 0.52 -17.92
C ILE A 213 6.58 0.91 -17.50
N LEU A 214 6.34 0.88 -16.19
CA LEU A 214 5.05 1.19 -15.58
C LEU A 214 5.00 2.60 -14.96
N GLN A 215 6.14 3.29 -14.87
CA GLN A 215 6.24 4.64 -14.32
C GLN A 215 5.29 5.60 -15.03
N ARG A 216 4.43 6.30 -14.29
CA ARG A 216 3.55 7.37 -14.80
C ARG A 216 3.95 8.73 -14.24
N GLY A 217 3.30 9.78 -14.73
CA GLY A 217 3.53 11.16 -14.31
C GLY A 217 4.84 11.76 -14.84
N PRO A 218 5.26 12.92 -14.31
CA PRO A 218 6.38 13.71 -14.84
C PRO A 218 7.70 12.96 -14.95
N ALA A 219 7.99 12.04 -14.01
CA ALA A 219 9.21 11.26 -14.01
C ALA A 219 9.36 10.29 -15.20
N LEU A 220 8.28 10.00 -15.93
CA LEU A 220 8.37 9.22 -17.17
C LEU A 220 9.19 9.96 -18.25
N ALA A 221 9.25 11.31 -18.20
CA ALA A 221 10.03 12.09 -19.15
C ALA A 221 11.54 11.84 -19.05
N ASP A 222 12.02 11.32 -17.92
CA ASP A 222 13.43 10.94 -17.74
C ASP A 222 13.78 9.65 -18.52
N TRP A 223 12.78 8.82 -18.86
CA TRP A 223 12.99 7.60 -19.63
C TRP A 223 13.14 7.93 -21.12
N ASN A 224 14.36 7.75 -21.61
CA ASN A 224 14.76 8.01 -23.00
C ASN A 224 14.41 6.89 -23.99
N GLY A 225 13.82 5.78 -23.53
CA GLY A 225 13.48 4.64 -24.38
C GLY A 225 14.61 3.64 -24.63
N ASP A 226 15.76 3.77 -23.95
CA ASP A 226 16.94 2.90 -24.19
C ASP A 226 16.71 1.43 -23.81
N PHE A 227 15.79 1.16 -22.87
CA PHE A 227 15.40 -0.20 -22.49
C PHE A 227 13.93 -0.29 -22.13
N GLY A 228 13.37 -1.49 -22.34
CA GLY A 228 11.99 -1.81 -22.02
C GLY A 228 10.96 -1.21 -22.97
N VAL A 229 9.69 -1.53 -22.69
CA VAL A 229 8.53 -1.02 -23.42
C VAL A 229 7.60 -0.29 -22.47
N ASN A 230 6.96 0.78 -22.94
CA ASN A 230 5.96 1.49 -22.13
C ASN A 230 4.69 0.62 -22.02
N SER A 231 4.41 0.12 -20.81
CA SER A 231 3.21 -0.68 -20.52
C SER A 231 2.37 -0.09 -19.38
N GLY A 232 2.72 1.09 -18.87
CA GLY A 232 1.98 1.73 -17.78
C GLY A 232 0.64 2.31 -18.23
N SER A 233 -0.30 2.40 -17.30
CA SER A 233 -1.62 3.03 -17.47
C SER A 233 -1.91 3.94 -16.28
N ASP A 234 -2.61 5.05 -16.52
CA ASP A 234 -3.17 5.90 -15.46
C ASP A 234 -4.51 5.34 -14.92
N ASP A 235 -5.16 4.45 -15.67
CA ASP A 235 -6.29 3.67 -15.17
C ASP A 235 -5.79 2.54 -14.25
N VAL A 236 -6.27 2.55 -13.00
CA VAL A 236 -5.77 1.64 -11.94
C VAL A 236 -6.12 0.18 -12.23
N LEU A 237 -7.28 -0.09 -12.85
CA LEU A 237 -7.65 -1.45 -13.21
C LEU A 237 -6.74 -1.97 -14.34
N GLU A 238 -6.48 -1.19 -15.38
CA GLU A 238 -5.56 -1.56 -16.45
C GLU A 238 -4.11 -1.72 -15.97
N ALA A 239 -3.66 -0.85 -15.05
CA ALA A 239 -2.37 -1.02 -14.39
C ALA A 239 -2.32 -2.34 -13.61
N ALA A 240 -3.39 -2.69 -12.88
CA ALA A 240 -3.51 -3.95 -12.15
C ALA A 240 -3.53 -5.17 -13.09
N ARG A 241 -4.23 -5.10 -14.23
CA ARG A 241 -4.23 -6.15 -15.27
C ARG A 241 -2.84 -6.37 -15.86
N THR A 242 -2.12 -5.28 -16.13
CA THR A 242 -0.74 -5.34 -16.60
C THR A 242 0.15 -5.98 -15.56
N ILE A 243 0.11 -5.53 -14.31
CA ILE A 243 0.91 -6.08 -13.21
C ILE A 243 0.62 -7.58 -13.02
N ALA A 244 -0.64 -8.00 -13.10
CA ALA A 244 -1.03 -9.41 -12.98
C ALA A 244 -0.48 -10.33 -14.09
N GLY A 245 -0.05 -9.76 -15.23
CA GLY A 245 0.60 -10.50 -16.30
C GLY A 245 2.10 -10.72 -16.07
N LEU A 246 2.74 -9.96 -15.18
CA LEU A 246 4.19 -9.95 -15.00
C LEU A 246 4.69 -11.12 -14.14
N ASP A 247 5.95 -11.50 -14.35
CA ASP A 247 6.63 -12.50 -13.52
C ASP A 247 7.22 -11.89 -12.24
N LEU A 248 7.49 -10.58 -12.28
CA LEU A 248 8.03 -9.79 -11.17
C LEU A 248 7.68 -8.31 -11.35
N LEU A 249 7.28 -7.64 -10.26
CA LEU A 249 7.21 -6.19 -10.19
C LEU A 249 8.38 -5.66 -9.35
N ILE A 250 9.14 -4.69 -9.87
CA ILE A 250 10.14 -3.94 -9.11
C ILE A 250 9.66 -2.50 -9.01
N SER A 251 9.46 -2.01 -7.78
CA SER A 251 8.93 -0.66 -7.59
C SER A 251 9.37 -0.04 -6.27
N ILE A 252 9.46 1.28 -6.24
CA ILE A 252 9.57 2.06 -5.00
C ILE A 252 8.26 2.05 -4.19
N ASP A 253 8.31 2.46 -2.93
CA ASP A 253 7.14 2.55 -2.03
C ASP A 253 6.06 3.54 -2.52
N SER A 254 5.07 3.00 -3.22
CA SER A 254 4.00 3.70 -3.94
C SER A 254 2.80 2.76 -4.16
N LEU A 255 1.78 3.17 -4.95
CA LEU A 255 0.63 2.31 -5.27
C LEU A 255 0.99 0.96 -5.94
N PRO A 256 1.83 0.89 -6.99
CA PRO A 256 2.13 -0.37 -7.69
C PRO A 256 2.56 -1.55 -6.79
N PRO A 257 3.45 -1.41 -5.79
CA PRO A 257 3.77 -2.48 -4.86
C PRO A 257 2.53 -3.07 -4.16
N HIS A 258 1.58 -2.22 -3.76
CA HIS A 258 0.35 -2.67 -3.12
C HIS A 258 -0.54 -3.45 -4.09
N LEU A 259 -0.60 -3.03 -5.36
CA LEU A 259 -1.28 -3.79 -6.42
C LEU A 259 -0.63 -5.15 -6.64
N GLY A 260 0.70 -5.19 -6.86
CA GLY A 260 1.45 -6.43 -7.06
C GLY A 260 1.29 -7.40 -5.89
N GLY A 261 1.41 -6.90 -4.66
CA GLY A 261 1.16 -7.68 -3.46
C GLY A 261 -0.28 -8.19 -3.36
N ALA A 262 -1.28 -7.34 -3.63
CA ALA A 262 -2.70 -7.70 -3.57
C ALA A 262 -3.12 -8.73 -4.64
N LEU A 263 -2.42 -8.74 -5.78
CA LEU A 263 -2.62 -9.66 -6.90
C LEU A 263 -1.81 -10.96 -6.75
N GLY A 264 -0.98 -11.08 -5.70
CA GLY A 264 -0.10 -12.25 -5.52
C GLY A 264 1.04 -12.33 -6.53
N VAL A 265 1.39 -11.22 -7.17
CA VAL A 265 2.54 -11.14 -8.08
C VAL A 265 3.81 -11.02 -7.23
N PRO A 266 4.89 -11.77 -7.54
CA PRO A 266 6.19 -11.55 -6.91
C PRO A 266 6.57 -10.07 -7.04
N THR A 267 6.86 -9.41 -5.93
CA THR A 267 7.09 -7.96 -5.91
C THR A 267 8.35 -7.62 -5.12
N TRP A 268 9.25 -6.84 -5.67
CA TRP A 268 10.40 -6.28 -4.98
C TRP A 268 10.17 -4.79 -4.74
N THR A 269 10.15 -4.40 -3.47
CA THR A 269 9.90 -3.01 -3.08
C THR A 269 11.17 -2.36 -2.59
N LEU A 270 11.52 -1.24 -3.23
CA LEU A 270 12.72 -0.46 -2.92
C LEU A 270 12.34 0.64 -1.95
N LEU A 271 12.94 0.59 -0.76
CA LEU A 271 12.57 1.40 0.38
C LEU A 271 13.67 2.41 0.71
N HIS A 272 13.25 3.65 0.94
CA HIS A 272 14.10 4.70 1.53
C HIS A 272 14.56 4.27 2.93
N SER A 273 15.65 4.88 3.42
CA SER A 273 16.25 4.57 4.74
C SER A 273 15.32 4.79 5.95
N ASP A 274 14.31 5.63 5.79
CA ASP A 274 13.22 5.86 6.76
C ASP A 274 11.87 5.54 6.09
N PRO A 275 11.48 4.25 5.99
CA PRO A 275 10.26 3.84 5.29
C PRO A 275 9.00 3.90 6.17
N ASP A 276 7.82 3.81 5.54
CA ASP A 276 6.54 3.73 6.24
C ASP A 276 6.49 2.55 7.22
N TRP A 277 5.72 2.75 8.30
CA TRP A 277 5.59 1.80 9.40
C TRP A 277 5.13 0.41 8.95
N ARG A 278 4.37 0.32 7.85
CA ARG A 278 3.85 -0.93 7.30
C ARG A 278 4.97 -1.89 6.92
N TRP A 279 6.12 -1.36 6.55
CA TRP A 279 7.25 -2.16 6.09
C TRP A 279 8.06 -2.74 7.24
N MET A 280 7.84 -2.32 8.50
CA MET A 280 8.61 -2.73 9.68
C MET A 280 10.13 -2.47 9.52
N SER A 281 10.89 -2.66 10.61
CA SER A 281 12.35 -2.48 10.65
C SER A 281 13.08 -3.82 10.69
N GLY A 282 14.28 -3.86 10.11
CA GLY A 282 15.21 -4.99 10.28
C GLY A 282 14.82 -6.29 9.55
N ARG A 283 13.99 -6.21 8.50
CA ARG A 283 13.54 -7.38 7.75
C ARG A 283 13.38 -7.11 6.25
N ASP A 284 13.55 -8.15 5.44
CA ASP A 284 13.51 -8.07 3.98
C ASP A 284 12.26 -8.71 3.38
N ASP A 285 11.31 -9.16 4.21
CA ASP A 285 10.00 -9.68 3.83
C ASP A 285 8.87 -8.74 4.27
N SER A 286 7.72 -8.81 3.59
CA SER A 286 6.51 -8.08 3.99
C SER A 286 5.54 -8.99 4.73
N GLN A 287 5.08 -8.58 5.91
CA GLN A 287 4.02 -9.29 6.63
C GLN A 287 2.62 -9.02 6.06
N TRP A 288 2.51 -7.98 5.24
CA TRP A 288 1.27 -7.64 4.53
C TRP A 288 1.14 -8.38 3.20
N TYR A 289 2.25 -8.71 2.55
CA TYR A 289 2.26 -9.30 1.21
C TYR A 289 3.25 -10.47 1.15
N PRO A 290 2.78 -11.73 1.20
CA PRO A 290 3.65 -12.90 1.26
C PRO A 290 4.56 -13.07 0.04
N THR A 291 4.19 -12.49 -1.10
CA THR A 291 4.94 -12.56 -2.37
C THR A 291 5.99 -11.45 -2.50
N MET A 292 6.14 -10.60 -1.49
CA MET A 292 6.94 -9.39 -1.56
C MET A 292 8.27 -9.52 -0.81
N ARG A 293 9.32 -9.00 -1.44
CA ARG A 293 10.65 -8.81 -0.85
C ARG A 293 10.99 -7.33 -0.80
N LEU A 294 11.66 -6.90 0.26
CA LEU A 294 12.02 -5.51 0.51
C LEU A 294 13.53 -5.33 0.31
N PHE A 295 13.91 -4.26 -0.36
CA PHE A 295 15.30 -3.81 -0.52
C PHE A 295 15.42 -2.43 0.09
N ARG A 296 16.27 -2.28 1.11
CA ARG A 296 16.31 -1.09 1.93
C ARG A 296 17.60 -0.33 1.74
N GLN A 297 17.46 0.95 1.51
CA GLN A 297 18.57 1.89 1.61
C GLN A 297 19.10 1.91 3.05
N ARG A 298 20.41 1.72 3.23
CA ARG A 298 21.06 1.76 4.56
C ARG A 298 21.33 3.19 5.04
N HIS A 299 21.65 4.08 4.11
CA HIS A 299 21.97 5.47 4.37
C HIS A 299 21.14 6.38 3.45
N PRO A 300 20.49 7.45 3.95
CA PRO A 300 19.71 8.35 3.11
C PRO A 300 20.46 8.78 1.85
N GLY A 301 19.84 8.60 0.68
CA GLY A 301 20.41 8.95 -0.63
C GLY A 301 21.30 7.88 -1.29
N ASP A 302 21.76 6.85 -0.57
CA ASP A 302 22.50 5.72 -1.14
C ASP A 302 21.55 4.73 -1.85
N TRP A 303 21.04 5.15 -3.01
CA TRP A 303 20.23 4.29 -3.86
C TRP A 303 21.06 3.32 -4.70
N GLN A 304 22.33 3.63 -4.97
CA GLN A 304 23.23 2.75 -5.72
C GLN A 304 23.33 1.37 -5.05
N SER A 305 23.54 1.31 -3.73
CA SER A 305 23.65 0.02 -3.02
C SER A 305 22.37 -0.82 -3.10
N VAL A 306 21.21 -0.16 -3.20
CA VAL A 306 19.92 -0.82 -3.42
C VAL A 306 19.84 -1.40 -4.83
N ILE A 307 20.23 -0.63 -5.85
CA ILE A 307 20.26 -1.10 -7.25
C ILE A 307 21.26 -2.25 -7.44
N ASP A 308 22.43 -2.20 -6.81
CA ASP A 308 23.41 -3.28 -6.86
C ASP A 308 22.84 -4.58 -6.26
N ALA A 309 22.14 -4.48 -5.12
CA ALA A 309 21.50 -5.62 -4.47
C ALA A 309 20.36 -6.21 -5.32
N VAL A 310 19.54 -5.35 -5.93
CA VAL A 310 18.46 -5.77 -6.85
C VAL A 310 19.05 -6.45 -8.08
N THR A 311 20.10 -5.87 -8.68
CA THR A 311 20.81 -6.43 -9.85
C THR A 311 21.38 -7.81 -9.56
N ALA A 312 22.05 -7.98 -8.41
CA ALA A 312 22.60 -9.27 -8.00
C ALA A 312 21.50 -10.30 -7.80
N GLN A 313 20.39 -9.92 -7.16
CA GLN A 313 19.27 -10.82 -6.92
C GLN A 313 18.54 -11.20 -8.23
N LEU A 314 18.43 -10.28 -9.18
CA LEU A 314 17.82 -10.53 -10.49
C LEU A 314 18.65 -11.53 -11.30
N LYS A 315 19.98 -11.36 -11.33
CA LYS A 315 20.91 -12.33 -11.93
C LYS A 315 20.79 -13.72 -11.30
N CYS A 316 20.68 -13.80 -9.97
CA CYS A 316 20.48 -15.05 -9.26
C CYS A 316 19.14 -15.74 -9.64
N ARG A 317 18.04 -14.98 -9.71
CA ARG A 317 16.72 -15.48 -10.12
C ARG A 317 16.74 -16.06 -11.54
N LEU A 318 17.38 -15.37 -12.48
CA LEU A 318 17.52 -15.82 -13.87
C LEU A 318 18.33 -17.13 -13.98
N GLN A 319 19.38 -17.28 -13.18
CA GLN A 319 20.17 -18.51 -13.12
C GLN A 319 19.37 -19.68 -12.54
N ALA A 320 18.53 -19.45 -11.52
CA ALA A 320 17.69 -20.47 -10.93
C ALA A 320 16.59 -20.94 -11.91
N GLY A 321 15.95 -20.02 -12.63
CA GLY A 321 14.94 -20.34 -13.65
C GLY A 321 15.49 -21.24 -14.77
N ARG A 322 16.71 -20.95 -15.26
CA ARG A 322 17.40 -21.77 -16.26
C ARG A 322 17.82 -23.17 -15.80
N ARG A 323 17.84 -23.44 -14.49
CA ARG A 323 18.16 -24.77 -13.94
C ARG A 323 16.93 -25.65 -13.76
N LEU A 324 15.74 -25.07 -13.80
CA LEU A 324 14.45 -25.76 -13.64
C LEU A 324 13.74 -26.03 -14.98
N ALA A 325 14.22 -25.41 -16.06
CA ALA A 325 13.80 -25.66 -17.45
C ALA A 325 14.76 -26.65 -18.13
#